data_AF-A0A7N2L4G6-F1
#
_entry.id   AF-A0A7N2L4G6-F1
#
_cell.length_a   1.000
_cell.length_b   1.000
_cell.length_c   1.000
_cell.angle_alpha   90.00
_cell.angle_beta   90.00
_cell.angle_gamma   90.00
#
_symmetry.space_group_name_H-M   'P 1'
#
loop_
_entity.id
_entity.type
_entity.pdbx_description
1 polymer ?
#
loop_
_entity_poly.entity_id
_entity_poly.type
_entity_poly.pdbx_seq_one_letter_code
_entity_poly.pdbx_strand_id
1 'polypeptide(L)'
;MVIESLGGGGGEGEARPVMIEPPPPSSMMFSSGPAVCNSHAPAPPSPRTPPLTGDDDSDGDGLELLIPPLNFSMVDYGIFRSGFPDDANFGFLKSLGLRSVISLCTEPYPEVSKKFLKDNKIELFTFEIDGCKEPFVNIPEEKIRNALRVVLDVTKHPVLIHCKRGKHRTGCLVGCLRRLQRWCLSSVFDEYQRFAAAKARVSDQRFIELFDLSSLRQSPTSFSCSRRH
;
A
#
# COMPACT_ATOMS: atom_id res chain seq x y z
N MET A 1 69.87 2.97 20.84
CA MET A 1 71.02 3.91 20.77
C MET A 1 71.48 3.87 19.32
N VAL A 2 71.43 4.91 18.50
CA VAL A 2 71.68 6.33 18.76
C VAL A 2 70.73 7.16 17.89
N ILE A 3 70.31 8.27 18.47
CA ILE A 3 69.63 9.45 17.93
C ILE A 3 70.27 10.03 16.65
N GLU A 4 69.45 10.34 15.66
CA GLU A 4 69.71 11.43 14.71
C GLU A 4 68.43 12.25 14.52
N SER A 5 68.55 13.54 14.83
CA SER A 5 67.60 14.61 14.49
C SER A 5 68.25 15.49 13.44
N LEU A 6 67.49 15.89 12.41
CA LEU A 6 67.34 17.25 11.84
C LEU A 6 67.18 17.27 10.31
N GLY A 7 66.25 18.13 9.87
CA GLY A 7 65.99 18.52 8.48
C GLY A 7 64.65 17.97 8.00
N GLY A 8 63.57 18.73 7.88
CA GLY A 8 63.46 20.11 7.40
C GLY A 8 62.63 20.05 6.12
N GLY A 9 61.38 20.50 6.18
CA GLY A 9 60.46 20.45 5.04
C GLY A 9 59.12 21.05 5.39
N GLY A 10 59.05 22.39 5.32
CA GLY A 10 57.82 23.15 5.50
C GLY A 10 56.83 22.85 4.39
N GLY A 11 55.58 22.63 4.79
CA GLY A 11 54.41 22.62 3.92
C GLY A 11 53.29 23.32 4.66
N GLU A 12 53.18 24.63 4.44
CA GLU A 12 52.08 25.46 4.92
C GLU A 12 50.82 25.06 4.15
N GLY A 13 49.96 24.26 4.78
CA GLY A 13 48.61 23.94 4.32
C GLY A 13 47.60 24.84 5.01
N GLU A 14 47.14 25.83 4.27
CA GLU A 14 46.15 26.85 4.62
C GLU A 14 44.87 26.26 5.26
N ALA A 15 44.65 26.57 6.53
CA ALA A 15 43.44 26.21 7.27
C ALA A 15 42.28 27.12 6.87
N ARG A 16 41.31 26.58 6.14
CA ARG A 16 40.04 27.27 5.84
C ARG A 16 39.14 27.31 7.07
N PRO A 17 38.56 28.47 7.45
CA PRO A 17 37.66 28.56 8.59
C PRO A 17 36.30 27.90 8.27
N VAL A 18 35.86 27.02 9.16
CA VAL A 18 34.52 26.42 9.16
C VAL A 18 33.52 27.49 9.59
N MET A 19 32.67 27.95 8.67
CA MET A 19 31.53 28.80 9.01
C MET A 19 30.45 27.95 9.68
N ILE A 20 30.21 28.22 10.96
CA ILE A 20 29.09 27.68 11.73
C ILE A 20 27.87 28.56 11.39
N GLU A 21 26.89 28.01 10.66
CA GLU A 21 25.63 28.71 10.42
C GLU A 21 24.83 28.85 11.73
N PRO A 22 24.26 30.03 12.02
CA PRO A 22 23.40 30.23 13.18
C PRO A 22 22.03 29.57 12.98
N PRO A 23 21.37 29.10 14.06
CA PRO A 23 20.06 28.48 13.98
C PRO A 23 18.98 29.50 13.55
N PRO A 24 17.89 29.04 12.90
CA PRO A 24 16.83 29.93 12.42
C PRO A 24 16.07 30.58 13.58
N PRO A 25 15.61 31.84 13.41
CA PRO A 25 14.83 32.53 14.44
C PRO A 25 13.44 31.91 14.59
N SER A 26 13.09 31.51 15.82
CA SER A 26 11.71 31.20 16.21
C SER A 26 10.94 32.50 16.47
N SER A 27 10.01 32.82 15.59
CA SER A 27 8.89 33.76 15.82
C SER A 27 7.90 33.53 14.66
N MET A 28 6.57 33.50 14.81
CA MET A 28 5.71 34.24 15.70
C MET A 28 4.47 33.41 16.05
N MET A 29 4.05 33.50 17.31
CA MET A 29 2.71 33.10 17.75
C MET A 29 1.71 34.14 17.22
N PHE A 30 0.82 33.72 16.31
CA PHE A 30 -0.39 34.49 16.04
C PHE A 30 -1.44 34.11 17.10
N SER A 31 -1.58 35.00 18.09
CA SER A 31 -2.71 35.02 19.00
C SER A 31 -3.90 35.68 18.30
N SER A 32 -4.70 34.88 17.61
CA SER A 32 -6.00 35.32 17.14
C SER A 32 -7.00 35.21 18.29
N GLY A 33 -7.32 36.37 18.90
CA GLY A 33 -8.41 36.50 19.87
C GLY A 33 -9.77 36.13 19.27
N PRO A 34 -10.77 35.84 20.12
CA PRO A 34 -12.04 35.28 19.67
C PRO A 34 -12.89 36.35 18.99
N ALA A 35 -13.32 36.06 17.76
CA ALA A 35 -14.38 36.80 17.09
C ALA A 35 -15.71 36.50 17.79
N VAL A 36 -16.28 37.52 18.42
CA VAL A 36 -17.65 37.52 18.96
C VAL A 36 -18.59 37.71 17.77
N CYS A 37 -19.19 36.63 17.28
CA CYS A 37 -20.35 36.70 16.39
C CYS A 37 -21.62 36.35 17.18
N ASN A 38 -22.31 37.41 17.61
CA ASN A 38 -23.66 37.31 18.14
C ASN A 38 -24.62 37.08 16.97
N SER A 39 -25.13 35.86 16.83
CA SER A 39 -26.27 35.58 15.94
C SER A 39 -27.22 34.61 16.63
N HIS A 40 -28.35 35.17 17.06
CA HIS A 40 -29.54 34.45 17.47
C HIS A 40 -30.06 33.65 16.27
N ALA A 41 -30.02 32.32 16.36
CA ALA A 41 -30.78 31.43 15.50
C ALA A 41 -31.44 30.35 16.40
N PRO A 42 -32.75 30.09 16.24
CA PRO A 42 -33.46 29.15 17.11
C PRO A 42 -33.05 27.70 16.82
N ALA A 43 -33.00 26.89 17.88
CA ALA A 43 -32.66 25.47 17.82
C ALA A 43 -33.69 24.67 16.99
N PRO A 44 -33.25 23.67 16.21
CA PRO A 44 -34.16 22.77 15.51
C PRO A 44 -34.88 21.84 16.51
N PRO A 45 -36.15 21.44 16.25
CA PRO A 45 -36.89 20.57 17.14
C PRO A 45 -36.30 19.15 17.14
N SER A 46 -36.17 18.58 18.35
CA SER A 46 -35.77 17.19 18.57
C SER A 46 -36.73 16.21 17.88
N PRO A 47 -36.25 15.13 17.25
CA PRO A 47 -37.14 14.10 16.69
C PRO A 47 -37.92 13.41 17.82
N ARG A 48 -39.25 13.42 17.69
CA ARG A 48 -40.15 12.62 18.54
C ARG A 48 -39.92 11.14 18.25
N THR A 49 -39.63 10.35 19.28
CA THR A 49 -39.74 8.89 19.23
C THR A 49 -41.22 8.51 19.09
N PRO A 50 -41.62 7.71 18.08
CA PRO A 50 -42.94 7.07 18.07
C PRO A 50 -42.95 5.91 19.09
N PRO A 51 -44.06 5.68 19.80
CA PRO A 51 -44.22 4.52 20.66
C PRO A 51 -44.55 3.27 19.83
N LEU A 52 -44.10 2.14 20.40
CA LEU A 52 -44.29 0.74 20.03
C LEU A 52 -45.72 0.40 19.58
N THR A 53 -45.87 -0.50 18.59
CA THR A 53 -46.63 -1.76 18.69
C THR A 53 -46.78 -2.41 17.31
N GLY A 54 -46.71 -3.74 17.27
CA GLY A 54 -47.35 -4.54 16.23
C GLY A 54 -46.40 -5.51 15.57
N ASP A 55 -46.51 -6.77 15.95
CA ASP A 55 -45.89 -7.94 15.35
C ASP A 55 -46.15 -7.97 13.83
N ASP A 56 -45.09 -7.94 13.04
CA ASP A 56 -45.12 -8.21 11.60
C ASP A 56 -43.95 -9.14 11.28
N ASP A 57 -44.27 -10.42 11.08
CA ASP A 57 -43.43 -11.45 10.47
C ASP A 57 -43.14 -11.04 9.00
N SER A 58 -42.26 -10.04 8.82
CA SER A 58 -41.74 -9.68 7.52
C SER A 58 -40.30 -10.15 7.44
N ASP A 59 -40.10 -11.17 6.61
CA ASP A 59 -38.81 -11.71 6.17
C ASP A 59 -37.74 -10.63 6.11
N GLY A 60 -36.92 -10.59 7.16
CA GLY A 60 -35.73 -9.78 7.19
C GLY A 60 -34.82 -10.29 6.08
N ASP A 61 -34.79 -9.55 4.97
CA ASP A 61 -33.59 -9.28 4.20
C ASP A 61 -32.47 -9.05 5.23
N GLY A 62 -31.79 -10.13 5.58
CA GLY A 62 -30.61 -10.10 6.42
C GLY A 62 -29.53 -9.53 5.54
N LEU A 63 -29.37 -8.20 5.55
CA LEU A 63 -28.23 -7.52 4.94
C LEU A 63 -26.95 -8.19 5.45
N GLU A 64 -26.43 -9.13 4.66
CA GLU A 64 -25.25 -9.91 4.99
C GLU A 64 -24.11 -8.90 5.16
N LEU A 65 -23.62 -8.73 6.39
CA LEU A 65 -22.59 -7.74 6.70
C LEU A 65 -21.30 -8.11 5.97
N LEU A 66 -21.04 -7.45 4.85
CA LEU A 66 -19.84 -7.68 4.04
C LEU A 66 -18.65 -6.94 4.65
N ILE A 67 -17.75 -7.68 5.27
CA ILE A 67 -16.55 -7.13 5.91
C ILE A 67 -15.36 -7.24 4.95
N PRO A 68 -14.80 -6.12 4.46
CA PRO A 68 -13.62 -6.17 3.60
C PRO A 68 -12.38 -6.60 4.41
N PRO A 69 -11.42 -7.30 3.78
CA PRO A 69 -10.17 -7.66 4.44
C PRO A 69 -9.37 -6.44 4.91
N LEU A 70 -8.45 -6.68 5.85
CA LEU A 70 -7.50 -5.66 6.32
C LEU A 70 -6.83 -4.95 5.13
N ASN A 71 -6.71 -3.62 5.16
CA ASN A 71 -6.00 -2.86 4.11
C ASN A 71 -6.54 -3.10 2.68
N PHE A 72 -7.81 -3.49 2.54
CA PHE A 72 -8.44 -3.65 1.23
C PHE A 72 -8.56 -2.31 0.48
N SER A 73 -8.22 -2.30 -0.80
CA SER A 73 -8.44 -1.18 -1.72
C SER A 73 -8.44 -1.65 -3.17
N MET A 74 -9.14 -0.95 -4.04
CA MET A 74 -8.92 -1.06 -5.48
C MET A 74 -7.60 -0.37 -5.83
N VAL A 75 -6.79 -1.01 -6.67
CA VAL A 75 -5.56 -0.45 -7.24
C VAL A 75 -5.86 0.12 -8.62
N ASP A 76 -6.50 -0.69 -9.45
CA ASP A 76 -6.97 -0.31 -10.77
C ASP A 76 -8.21 -1.12 -11.10
N TYR A 77 -8.85 -0.85 -12.24
CA TYR A 77 -10.00 -1.60 -12.70
C TYR A 77 -9.67 -3.11 -12.78
N GLY A 78 -10.39 -3.91 -12.00
CA GLY A 78 -10.17 -5.36 -11.92
C GLY A 78 -8.94 -5.79 -11.12
N ILE A 79 -8.20 -4.86 -10.49
CA ILE A 79 -7.02 -5.16 -9.66
C ILE A 79 -7.26 -4.64 -8.25
N PHE A 80 -7.29 -5.55 -7.29
CA PHE A 80 -7.50 -5.25 -5.88
C PHE A 80 -6.25 -5.56 -5.06
N ARG A 81 -6.08 -4.88 -3.93
CA ARG A 81 -5.06 -5.17 -2.93
C ARG A 81 -5.67 -5.40 -1.57
N SER A 82 -5.03 -6.21 -0.73
CA SER A 82 -5.40 -6.37 0.69
C SER A 82 -4.28 -7.00 1.54
N GLY A 83 -4.51 -7.06 2.84
CA GLY A 83 -3.89 -8.00 3.77
C GLY A 83 -4.44 -9.41 3.63
N PHE A 84 -4.06 -10.30 4.54
CA PHE A 84 -4.47 -11.69 4.44
C PHE A 84 -5.97 -11.80 4.71
N PRO A 85 -6.78 -12.36 3.77
CA PRO A 85 -8.20 -12.52 4.00
C PRO A 85 -8.50 -13.64 5.00
N ASP A 86 -9.42 -13.38 5.92
CA ASP A 86 -9.98 -14.37 6.83
C ASP A 86 -11.37 -14.85 6.38
N ASP A 87 -11.93 -15.80 7.12
CA ASP A 87 -13.25 -16.38 6.89
C ASP A 87 -14.38 -15.36 7.00
N ALA A 88 -14.26 -14.37 7.89
CA ALA A 88 -15.20 -13.27 8.01
C ALA A 88 -15.25 -12.40 6.73
N ASN A 89 -14.17 -12.38 5.92
CA ASN A 89 -14.15 -11.62 4.67
C ASN A 89 -14.72 -12.37 3.46
N PHE A 90 -14.99 -13.67 3.57
CA PHE A 90 -15.35 -14.50 2.40
C PHE A 90 -16.64 -14.04 1.70
N GLY A 91 -17.64 -13.56 2.45
CA GLY A 91 -18.85 -12.95 1.87
C GLY A 91 -18.50 -11.76 0.96
N PHE A 92 -17.65 -10.86 1.43
CA PHE A 92 -17.19 -9.70 0.66
C PHE A 92 -16.34 -10.13 -0.56
N LEU A 93 -15.44 -11.10 -0.40
CA LEU A 93 -14.62 -11.57 -1.53
C LEU A 93 -15.45 -12.24 -2.62
N LYS A 94 -16.55 -12.90 -2.24
CA LYS A 94 -17.49 -13.50 -3.18
C LYS A 94 -18.22 -12.43 -3.99
N SER A 95 -18.60 -11.32 -3.37
CA SER A 95 -19.27 -10.22 -4.08
C SER A 95 -18.37 -9.52 -5.10
N LEU A 96 -17.04 -9.62 -4.97
CA LEU A 96 -16.09 -9.07 -5.95
C LEU A 96 -15.99 -9.89 -7.25
N GLY A 97 -16.48 -11.13 -7.27
CA GLY A 97 -16.39 -12.00 -8.45
C GLY A 97 -14.95 -12.27 -8.88
N LEU A 98 -14.04 -12.46 -7.92
CA LEU A 98 -12.63 -12.69 -8.20
C LEU A 98 -12.43 -13.93 -9.06
N ARG A 99 -11.48 -13.85 -9.99
CA ARG A 99 -11.05 -14.98 -10.82
C ARG A 99 -9.71 -15.54 -10.36
N SER A 100 -8.85 -14.67 -9.82
CA SER A 100 -7.55 -15.07 -9.31
C SER A 100 -7.16 -14.33 -8.05
N VAL A 101 -6.31 -14.97 -7.25
CA VAL A 101 -5.69 -14.40 -6.04
C VAL A 101 -4.18 -14.60 -6.13
N ILE A 102 -3.43 -13.54 -5.86
CA ILE A 102 -1.97 -13.54 -5.78
C ILE A 102 -1.57 -13.43 -4.31
N SER A 103 -0.97 -14.49 -3.78
CA SER A 103 -0.40 -14.53 -2.44
C SER A 103 1.10 -14.32 -2.48
N LEU A 104 1.59 -13.33 -1.76
CA LEU A 104 3.02 -13.04 -1.61
C LEU A 104 3.60 -13.60 -0.29
N CYS A 105 2.88 -14.52 0.37
CA CYS A 105 3.28 -15.13 1.63
C CYS A 105 4.12 -16.39 1.41
N THR A 106 5.04 -16.67 2.32
CA THR A 106 5.77 -17.96 2.41
C THR A 106 4.99 -18.98 3.20
N GLU A 107 4.08 -18.52 4.08
CA GLU A 107 3.23 -19.39 4.87
C GLU A 107 2.23 -20.16 3.98
N PRO A 108 2.00 -21.45 4.25
CA PRO A 108 1.02 -22.23 3.51
C PRO A 108 -0.37 -21.65 3.68
N TYR A 109 -1.15 -21.66 2.60
CA TYR A 109 -2.53 -21.17 2.64
C TYR A 109 -3.40 -22.08 3.54
N PRO A 110 -4.19 -21.53 4.48
CA PRO A 110 -5.07 -22.31 5.33
C PRO A 110 -6.08 -23.13 4.52
N GLU A 111 -6.45 -24.31 5.03
CA GLU A 111 -7.34 -25.25 4.36
C GLU A 111 -8.72 -24.65 4.10
N VAL A 112 -9.22 -23.86 5.05
CA VAL A 112 -10.50 -23.15 4.94
C VAL A 112 -10.47 -22.18 3.75
N SER A 113 -9.41 -21.37 3.65
CA SER A 113 -9.25 -20.43 2.54
C SER A 113 -9.02 -21.15 1.20
N LYS A 114 -8.25 -22.25 1.18
CA LYS A 114 -8.09 -23.08 -0.03
C LYS A 114 -9.42 -23.64 -0.52
N LYS A 115 -10.26 -24.12 0.41
CA LYS A 115 -11.60 -24.63 0.10
C LYS A 115 -12.47 -23.53 -0.49
N PHE A 116 -12.49 -22.36 0.13
CA PHE A 116 -13.21 -21.19 -0.42
C PHE A 116 -12.77 -20.84 -1.85
N LEU A 117 -11.47 -20.80 -2.12
CA LEU A 117 -10.96 -20.53 -3.46
C LEU A 117 -11.41 -21.59 -4.46
N LYS A 118 -11.36 -22.87 -4.09
CA LYS A 118 -11.78 -23.98 -4.94
C LYS A 118 -13.28 -23.93 -5.24
N ASP A 119 -14.11 -23.70 -4.23
CA ASP A 119 -15.58 -23.66 -4.36
C ASP A 119 -16.04 -22.51 -5.25
N ASN A 120 -15.31 -21.38 -5.23
CA ASN A 120 -15.58 -20.22 -6.07
C ASN A 120 -14.79 -20.21 -7.40
N LYS A 121 -14.07 -21.29 -7.73
CA LYS A 121 -13.25 -21.44 -8.95
C LYS A 121 -12.20 -20.32 -9.12
N ILE A 122 -11.62 -19.89 -8.00
CA ILE A 122 -10.59 -18.85 -7.95
C ILE A 122 -9.21 -19.52 -8.04
N GLU A 123 -8.40 -19.08 -8.99
CA GLU A 123 -7.03 -19.58 -9.18
C GLU A 123 -6.06 -18.89 -8.21
N LEU A 124 -5.28 -19.67 -7.46
CA LEU A 124 -4.28 -19.15 -6.51
C LEU A 124 -2.88 -19.17 -7.12
N PHE A 125 -2.24 -17.99 -7.17
CA PHE A 125 -0.85 -17.83 -7.54
C PHE A 125 -0.02 -17.47 -6.31
N THR A 126 0.92 -18.34 -5.93
CA THR A 126 1.78 -18.11 -4.77
C THR A 126 3.19 -17.73 -5.21
N PHE A 127 3.64 -16.55 -4.77
CA PHE A 127 5.01 -16.08 -4.93
C PHE A 127 5.63 -15.83 -3.56
N GLU A 128 6.34 -16.84 -3.08
CA GLU A 128 6.96 -16.84 -1.76
C GLU A 128 8.03 -15.74 -1.67
N ILE A 129 7.78 -14.75 -0.81
CA ILE A 129 8.70 -13.65 -0.51
C ILE A 129 8.84 -13.58 1.01
N ASP A 130 10.07 -13.72 1.50
CA ASP A 130 10.36 -13.73 2.93
C ASP A 130 9.95 -12.43 3.62
N GLY A 131 9.22 -12.59 4.74
CA GLY A 131 8.69 -11.48 5.54
C GLY A 131 9.67 -10.95 6.58
N CYS A 132 10.99 -11.09 6.37
CA CYS A 132 11.99 -10.69 7.35
C CYS A 132 11.86 -9.21 7.75
N LYS A 133 12.40 -8.87 8.92
CA LYS A 133 12.55 -7.49 9.39
C LYS A 133 13.90 -6.96 8.92
N GLU A 134 13.99 -5.66 8.68
CA GLU A 134 15.26 -5.00 8.33
C GLU A 134 16.34 -5.33 9.38
N PRO A 135 17.61 -5.50 8.98
CA PRO A 135 18.23 -5.09 7.70
C PRO A 135 18.28 -6.16 6.59
N PHE A 136 17.79 -7.39 6.83
CA PHE A 136 18.00 -8.53 5.91
C PHE A 136 16.85 -8.76 4.90
N VAL A 137 16.03 -7.74 4.65
CA VAL A 137 14.88 -7.88 3.75
C VAL A 137 15.34 -7.72 2.31
N ASN A 138 15.47 -8.83 1.60
CA ASN A 138 15.63 -8.80 0.15
C ASN A 138 14.33 -9.30 -0.50
N ILE A 139 13.60 -8.41 -1.15
CA ILE A 139 12.46 -8.80 -1.97
C ILE A 139 13.01 -9.31 -3.30
N PRO A 140 12.89 -10.61 -3.62
CA PRO A 140 13.45 -11.15 -4.84
C PRO A 140 12.73 -10.55 -6.05
N GLU A 141 13.51 -9.85 -6.87
CA GLU A 141 13.02 -9.14 -8.06
C GLU A 141 12.26 -10.06 -9.02
N GLU A 142 12.73 -11.30 -9.18
CA GLU A 142 12.12 -12.31 -10.03
C GLU A 142 10.69 -12.66 -9.60
N LYS A 143 10.43 -12.80 -8.29
CA LYS A 143 9.10 -13.12 -7.77
C LYS A 143 8.13 -11.96 -8.03
N ILE A 144 8.56 -10.72 -7.81
CA ILE A 144 7.76 -9.53 -8.12
C ILE A 144 7.48 -9.44 -9.62
N ARG A 145 8.49 -9.71 -10.47
CA ARG A 145 8.32 -9.74 -11.93
C ARG A 145 7.29 -10.78 -12.37
N ASN A 146 7.38 -12.00 -11.84
CA ASN A 146 6.43 -13.07 -12.17
C ASN A 146 5.02 -12.75 -11.67
N ALA A 147 4.89 -12.16 -10.49
CA ALA A 147 3.61 -11.67 -9.99
C ALA A 147 3.04 -10.54 -10.88
N LEU A 148 3.86 -9.58 -11.33
CA LEU A 148 3.44 -8.53 -12.26
C LEU A 148 2.90 -9.12 -13.57
N ARG A 149 3.52 -10.18 -14.10
CA ARG A 149 3.02 -10.83 -15.33
C ARG A 149 1.59 -11.35 -15.16
N VAL A 150 1.27 -11.95 -14.02
CA VAL A 150 -0.09 -12.40 -13.71
C VAL A 150 -1.04 -11.20 -13.56
N VAL A 151 -0.61 -10.12 -12.89
CA VAL A 151 -1.43 -8.90 -12.74
C VAL A 151 -1.72 -8.23 -14.07
N LEU A 152 -0.77 -8.26 -15.03
CA LEU A 152 -0.94 -7.66 -16.35
C LEU A 152 -1.79 -8.52 -17.30
N ASP A 153 -2.02 -9.79 -16.97
CA ASP A 153 -2.88 -10.68 -17.75
C ASP A 153 -4.36 -10.42 -17.44
N VAL A 154 -5.03 -9.72 -18.35
CA VAL A 154 -6.46 -9.38 -18.26
C VAL A 154 -7.37 -10.62 -18.20
N THR A 155 -6.91 -11.78 -18.67
CA THR A 155 -7.69 -13.02 -18.59
C THR A 155 -7.83 -13.53 -17.15
N LYS A 156 -6.97 -13.06 -16.24
CA LYS A 156 -6.96 -13.41 -14.81
C LYS A 156 -7.75 -12.42 -13.96
N HIS A 157 -8.30 -11.35 -14.55
CA HIS A 157 -9.07 -10.33 -13.84
C HIS A 157 -10.53 -10.79 -13.61
N PRO A 158 -11.18 -10.38 -12.51
CA PRO A 158 -10.64 -9.56 -11.42
C PRO A 158 -9.66 -10.31 -10.51
N VAL A 159 -8.54 -9.66 -10.15
CA VAL A 159 -7.43 -10.24 -9.36
C VAL A 159 -7.29 -9.55 -8.01
N LEU A 160 -7.10 -10.33 -6.94
CA LEU A 160 -6.75 -9.82 -5.61
C LEU A 160 -5.28 -10.10 -5.28
N ILE A 161 -4.52 -9.05 -5.01
CA ILE A 161 -3.15 -9.14 -4.53
C ILE A 161 -3.14 -9.04 -3.01
N HIS A 162 -2.52 -9.99 -2.33
CA HIS A 162 -2.35 -9.89 -0.89
C HIS A 162 -1.03 -10.43 -0.37
N CYS A 163 -0.70 -10.00 0.84
CA CYS A 163 0.31 -10.61 1.70
C CYS A 163 -0.25 -10.62 3.13
N LYS A 164 0.59 -10.87 4.14
CA LYS A 164 0.13 -10.87 5.55
C LYS A 164 -0.67 -9.63 5.98
N ARG A 165 -0.19 -8.42 5.64
CA ARG A 165 -0.83 -7.14 6.05
C ARG A 165 -1.15 -6.19 4.89
N GLY A 166 -0.84 -6.56 3.66
CA GLY A 166 -1.07 -5.71 2.49
C GLY A 166 -0.18 -4.45 2.42
N LYS A 167 0.96 -4.46 3.12
CA LYS A 167 1.86 -3.29 3.28
C LYS A 167 3.10 -3.39 2.40
N HIS A 168 4.12 -4.14 2.85
CA HIS A 168 5.46 -4.19 2.24
C HIS A 168 5.45 -4.91 0.88
N ARG A 169 5.32 -6.24 0.88
CA ARG A 169 5.34 -7.07 -0.35
C ARG A 169 4.30 -6.64 -1.38
N THR A 170 3.05 -6.47 -0.94
CA THR A 170 1.96 -5.96 -1.77
C THR A 170 2.25 -4.54 -2.26
N GLY A 171 2.82 -3.67 -1.42
CA GLY A 171 3.17 -2.31 -1.78
C GLY A 171 4.30 -2.24 -2.81
N CYS A 172 5.30 -3.10 -2.73
CA CYS A 172 6.35 -3.20 -3.75
C CYS A 172 5.77 -3.64 -5.10
N LEU A 173 4.92 -4.68 -5.11
CA LEU A 173 4.27 -5.14 -6.33
C LEU A 173 3.40 -4.05 -6.97
N VAL A 174 2.54 -3.41 -6.18
CA VAL A 174 1.68 -2.30 -6.63
C VAL A 174 2.52 -1.10 -7.07
N GLY A 175 3.59 -0.76 -6.34
CA GLY A 175 4.50 0.33 -6.70
C GLY A 175 5.17 0.09 -8.04
N CYS A 176 5.63 -1.13 -8.31
CA CYS A 176 6.17 -1.50 -9.62
C CYS A 176 5.10 -1.43 -10.73
N LEU A 177 3.85 -1.82 -10.45
CA LEU A 177 2.73 -1.63 -11.38
C LEU A 177 2.51 -0.13 -11.69
N ARG A 178 2.53 0.75 -10.70
CA ARG A 178 2.41 2.20 -10.91
C ARG A 178 3.55 2.77 -11.75
N ARG A 179 4.77 2.25 -11.56
CA ARG A 179 5.90 2.64 -12.44
C ARG A 179 5.70 2.19 -13.88
N LEU A 180 5.08 1.03 -14.14
CA LEU A 180 4.67 0.63 -15.49
C LEU A 180 3.62 1.60 -16.06
N GLN A 181 2.71 2.08 -15.22
CA GLN A 181 1.71 3.10 -15.55
C GLN A 181 2.30 4.51 -15.69
N ARG A 182 3.63 4.66 -15.62
CA ARG A 182 4.37 5.93 -15.78
C ARG A 182 4.03 6.99 -14.72
N TRP A 183 3.63 6.58 -13.52
CA TRP A 183 3.52 7.50 -12.39
C TRP A 183 4.91 8.03 -12.00
N CYS A 184 4.97 9.28 -11.51
CA CYS A 184 6.21 9.80 -10.93
C CYS A 184 6.50 9.12 -9.58
N LEU A 185 7.78 8.96 -9.25
CA LEU A 185 8.18 8.23 -8.04
C LEU A 185 7.57 8.82 -6.76
N SER A 186 7.42 10.14 -6.68
CA SER A 186 6.77 10.81 -5.55
C SER A 186 5.34 10.31 -5.32
N SER A 187 4.51 10.21 -6.37
CA SER A 187 3.15 9.68 -6.25
C SER A 187 3.13 8.18 -5.93
N VAL A 188 4.08 7.42 -6.47
CA VAL A 188 4.21 5.98 -6.15
C VAL A 188 4.55 5.79 -4.68
N PHE A 189 5.49 6.58 -4.15
CA PHE A 189 5.90 6.50 -2.75
C PHE A 189 4.80 7.02 -1.81
N ASP A 190 4.07 8.06 -2.19
CA ASP A 190 2.92 8.55 -1.42
C ASP A 190 1.86 7.45 -1.28
N GLU A 191 1.48 6.78 -2.37
CA GLU A 191 0.55 5.65 -2.33
C GLU A 191 1.09 4.52 -1.45
N TYR A 192 2.37 4.14 -1.61
CA TYR A 192 3.00 3.11 -0.79
C TYR A 192 2.95 3.46 0.71
N GLN A 193 3.35 4.69 1.07
CA GLN A 193 3.40 5.16 2.43
C GLN A 193 2.01 5.24 3.05
N ARG A 194 0.99 5.61 2.27
CA ARG A 194 -0.42 5.62 2.73
C ARG A 194 -0.87 4.25 3.22
N PHE A 195 -0.53 3.17 2.51
CA PHE A 195 -0.90 1.80 2.92
C PHE A 195 0.02 1.22 4.00
N ALA A 196 1.31 1.55 3.96
CA ALA A 196 2.27 1.07 4.96
C ALA A 196 2.10 1.79 6.32
N ALA A 197 1.66 3.05 6.29
CA ALA A 197 1.53 3.97 7.42
C ALA A 197 2.84 4.03 8.23
N ALA A 198 2.76 4.02 9.57
CA ALA A 198 3.91 4.01 10.48
C ALA A 198 4.88 2.81 10.34
N LYS A 199 4.64 1.89 9.40
CA LYS A 199 5.52 0.75 9.08
C LYS A 199 6.15 0.87 7.69
N ALA A 200 6.11 2.03 7.04
CA ALA A 200 6.79 2.26 5.77
C ALA A 200 8.29 1.98 5.88
N ARG A 201 8.85 1.28 4.88
CA ARG A 201 10.28 0.96 4.81
C ARG A 201 10.93 1.75 3.70
N VAL A 202 12.17 2.19 3.93
CA VAL A 202 12.98 2.86 2.90
C VAL A 202 13.50 1.83 1.89
N SER A 203 13.86 0.63 2.35
CA SER A 203 14.27 -0.49 1.49
C SER A 203 13.23 -0.83 0.41
N ASP A 204 11.95 -0.90 0.78
CA ASP A 204 10.85 -1.15 -0.17
C ASP A 204 10.73 -0.05 -1.24
N GLN A 205 10.88 1.23 -0.85
CA GLN A 205 10.85 2.36 -1.79
C GLN A 205 12.05 2.33 -2.73
N ARG A 206 13.23 2.03 -2.19
CA ARG A 206 14.46 1.87 -2.99
C ARG A 206 14.36 0.70 -3.97
N PHE A 207 13.73 -0.40 -3.56
CA PHE A 207 13.44 -1.52 -4.45
C PHE A 207 12.51 -1.07 -5.60
N ILE A 208 11.40 -0.38 -5.29
CA ILE A 208 10.48 0.14 -6.32
C ILE A 208 11.22 1.06 -7.29
N GLU A 209 12.08 1.95 -6.81
CA GLU A 209 12.88 2.88 -7.62
C GLU A 209 13.81 2.15 -8.62
N LEU A 210 14.53 1.13 -8.13
CA LEU A 210 15.57 0.43 -8.88
C LEU A 210 15.06 -0.73 -9.72
N PHE A 211 13.81 -1.17 -9.51
CA PHE A 211 13.23 -2.31 -10.22
C PHE A 211 13.31 -2.15 -11.75
N ASP A 212 13.85 -3.17 -12.44
CA ASP A 212 13.97 -3.16 -13.90
C ASP A 212 12.67 -3.56 -14.60
N LEU A 213 12.10 -2.58 -15.33
CA LEU A 213 10.85 -2.71 -16.08
C LEU A 213 11.06 -3.16 -17.53
N SER A 214 12.29 -3.20 -18.03
CA SER A 214 12.60 -3.45 -19.44
C SER A 214 11.97 -4.75 -19.95
N SER A 215 12.09 -5.81 -19.15
CA SER A 215 11.57 -7.16 -19.42
C SER A 215 10.03 -7.29 -19.47
N LEU A 216 9.28 -6.29 -19.00
CA LEU A 216 7.81 -6.31 -18.97
C LEU A 216 7.18 -5.49 -20.10
N ARG A 217 7.92 -4.52 -20.64
CA ARG A 217 7.47 -3.65 -21.74
C ARG A 217 7.36 -4.34 -23.10
N GLN A 218 7.91 -5.54 -23.23
CA GLN A 218 7.90 -6.31 -24.49
C GLN A 218 6.57 -7.04 -24.75
N SER A 219 5.64 -7.03 -23.79
CA SER A 219 4.27 -7.46 -24.04
C SER A 219 3.44 -6.25 -24.45
N PRO A 220 2.91 -6.18 -25.68
CA PRO A 220 2.00 -5.11 -26.07
C PRO A 220 0.66 -5.38 -25.38
N THR A 221 0.52 -4.92 -24.14
CA THR A 221 -0.78 -4.81 -23.50
C THR A 221 -1.46 -3.61 -24.14
N SER A 222 -2.32 -3.89 -25.12
CA SER A 222 -3.32 -2.94 -25.58
C SER A 222 -4.20 -2.58 -24.38
N PHE A 223 -3.93 -1.44 -23.76
CA PHE A 223 -4.87 -0.82 -22.86
C PHE A 223 -6.08 -0.44 -23.73
N SER A 224 -7.11 -1.28 -23.72
CA SER A 224 -8.40 -0.95 -24.31
C SER A 224 -9.01 0.16 -23.47
N CYS A 225 -8.67 1.41 -23.82
CA CYS A 225 -9.46 2.56 -23.42
C CYS A 225 -10.81 2.40 -24.10
N SER A 226 -11.79 1.88 -23.36
CA SER A 226 -13.16 1.84 -23.84
C SER A 226 -13.63 3.28 -23.99
N ARG A 227 -13.64 3.76 -25.24
CA ARG A 227 -14.31 4.99 -25.64
C ARG A 227 -15.77 4.87 -25.18
N ARG A 228 -16.15 5.66 -24.19
CA ARG A 228 -17.57 5.94 -23.96
C ARG A 228 -18.02 6.89 -25.05
N HIS A 229 -18.94 6.41 -25.88
CA HIS A 229 -19.85 7.26 -26.65
C HIS A 229 -20.92 7.84 -25.73
#